data_AF-A0A9D3S4G0-F1
#
_entry.id   AF-A0A9D3S4G0-F1
#
_cell.length_a   1.000
_cell.length_b   1.000
_cell.length_c   1.000
_cell.angle_alpha   90.00
_cell.angle_beta   90.00
_cell.angle_gamma   90.00
#
_symmetry.space_group_name_H-M   'P 1'
#
loop_
_entity.id
_entity.type
_entity.pdbx_description
1 polymer ?
#
loop_
_entity_poly.entity_id
_entity_poly.type
_entity_poly.pdbx_seq_one_letter_code
_entity_poly.pdbx_strand_id
1 'polypeptide(L)'
;MYYQGKRRGEEGFAAVIDFLLANARLVLGIGGAAVLGIATLAVKRLIERAGRTPDDEKPDQKTIDSWEELSLVSSSPKLLRKGIEGVVMKQIAAAAKAQKAELSKPSSTTAEKPQVEVKRIQLCVSLHERLKQYYESHVALSLEEVSRAQQQALDICTEIQGFLHTKHPDMPLEEMHLGGSLLDDLQVVAADHACLLVPLQIEDMLWKLIPGEETILGKPQFWMVRRVNLEYFPRGRSFWDRFMVGGYLSSKTVVEVLNKSVMETMNWPILSNMLECVVRPVMGSQELKLEIKNGNSQLFISILPTIHLNDTVLTAQLEFTGNFDNIWYHSLYTAETTKLAELDEEDHVRRNTIGQRLLWLIDSSRPLLR
;
A
#
# COMPACT_ATOMS: atom_id res chain seq x y z
N MET A 1 15.42 -60.09 46.88
CA MET A 1 15.55 -58.61 46.99
C MET A 1 15.17 -58.05 45.63
N TYR A 2 13.90 -57.70 45.42
CA TYR A 2 13.21 -56.44 45.73
C TYR A 2 13.39 -55.37 44.64
N TYR A 3 12.27 -55.10 43.98
CA TYR A 3 11.99 -54.02 43.05
C TYR A 3 12.16 -52.64 43.68
N GLN A 4 12.62 -51.67 42.90
CA GLN A 4 12.02 -50.33 42.87
C GLN A 4 12.33 -49.63 41.55
N GLY A 5 11.27 -49.23 40.86
CA GLY A 5 11.35 -48.37 39.69
C GLY A 5 10.81 -46.97 39.98
N LYS A 6 10.76 -46.19 38.89
CA LYS A 6 9.95 -44.99 38.63
C LYS A 6 10.54 -43.61 38.98
N ARG A 7 10.34 -42.71 37.99
CA ARG A 7 10.24 -41.24 38.02
C ARG A 7 11.54 -40.43 37.90
N ARG A 8 11.88 -40.12 36.65
CA ARG A 8 12.80 -39.04 36.28
C ARG A 8 12.15 -38.09 35.24
N GLY A 9 10.90 -37.74 35.50
CA GLY A 9 10.07 -36.90 34.61
C GLY A 9 9.15 -35.90 35.33
N GLU A 10 9.22 -35.81 36.67
CA GLU A 10 8.33 -34.95 37.48
C GLU A 10 8.98 -33.60 37.86
N GLU A 11 10.30 -33.43 37.73
CA GLU A 11 11.00 -32.20 38.10
C GLU A 11 10.78 -31.05 37.09
N GLY A 12 10.67 -31.36 35.80
CA GLY A 12 10.40 -30.36 34.75
C GLY A 12 8.96 -29.84 34.76
N PHE A 13 7.99 -30.72 35.04
CA PHE A 13 6.58 -30.33 35.13
C PHE A 13 6.31 -29.49 36.38
N ALA A 14 6.93 -29.80 37.52
CA ALA A 14 6.82 -28.98 38.72
C ALA A 14 7.34 -27.55 38.49
N ALA A 15 8.45 -27.38 37.79
CA ALA A 15 9.01 -26.07 37.46
C ALA A 15 8.12 -25.27 36.47
N VAL A 16 7.48 -25.94 35.51
CA VAL A 16 6.53 -25.30 34.57
C VAL A 16 5.22 -24.95 35.27
N ILE A 17 4.75 -25.79 36.20
CA ILE A 17 3.58 -25.51 37.03
C ILE A 17 3.85 -24.35 37.98
N ASP A 18 5.03 -24.27 38.60
CA ASP A 18 5.42 -23.14 39.45
C ASP A 18 5.60 -21.84 38.64
N PHE A 19 6.11 -21.92 37.40
CA PHE A 19 6.17 -20.77 36.50
C PHE A 19 4.76 -20.32 36.06
N LEU A 20 3.85 -21.24 35.79
CA LEU A 20 2.45 -20.93 35.48
C LEU A 20 1.70 -20.39 36.70
N LEU A 21 1.94 -20.91 37.91
CA LEU A 21 1.35 -20.40 39.16
C LEU A 21 1.89 -19.03 39.56
N ALA A 22 3.19 -18.79 39.36
CA ALA A 22 3.82 -17.48 39.59
C ALA A 22 3.26 -16.41 38.64
N ASN A 23 2.98 -16.76 37.39
CA ASN A 23 2.36 -15.86 36.42
C ASN A 23 0.83 -15.80 36.52
N ALA A 24 0.16 -16.83 37.05
CA ALA A 24 -1.27 -16.81 37.30
C ALA A 24 -1.64 -15.79 38.38
N ARG A 25 -0.79 -15.58 39.39
CA ARG A 25 -0.97 -14.50 40.38
C ARG A 25 -0.80 -13.10 39.78
N LEU A 26 -0.03 -12.97 38.70
CA LEU A 26 0.20 -11.70 38.01
C LEU A 26 -0.92 -11.36 37.02
N VAL A 27 -1.57 -12.37 36.43
CA VAL A 27 -2.68 -12.20 35.47
C VAL A 27 -4.06 -12.18 36.15
N LEU A 28 -4.21 -12.67 37.39
CA LEU A 28 -5.45 -12.56 38.17
C LEU A 28 -5.65 -11.21 38.91
N GLY A 29 -4.65 -10.33 38.93
CA GLY A 29 -4.71 -9.11 39.74
C GLY A 29 -5.58 -7.98 39.17
N ILE A 30 -5.62 -7.79 37.85
CA ILE A 30 -6.29 -6.61 37.25
C ILE A 30 -7.07 -6.93 35.94
N GLY A 31 -6.98 -8.14 35.36
CA GLY A 31 -7.66 -8.49 34.09
C GLY A 31 -8.64 -9.67 34.14
N GLY A 32 -8.67 -10.46 35.23
CA GLY A 32 -9.35 -11.76 35.28
C GLY A 32 -10.88 -11.75 35.33
N ALA A 33 -11.52 -10.64 35.73
CA ALA A 33 -12.98 -10.57 35.88
C ALA A 33 -13.73 -10.40 34.54
N ALA A 34 -13.12 -9.71 33.56
CA ALA A 34 -13.78 -9.39 32.29
C ALA A 34 -13.84 -10.60 31.33
N VAL A 35 -12.80 -11.45 31.33
CA VAL A 35 -12.69 -12.60 30.43
C VAL A 35 -13.62 -13.75 30.87
N LEU A 36 -13.85 -13.93 32.18
CA LEU A 36 -14.79 -14.93 32.70
C LEU A 36 -16.27 -14.58 32.38
N GLY A 37 -16.60 -13.29 32.29
CA GLY A 37 -17.95 -12.83 31.93
C GLY A 37 -18.33 -13.06 30.47
N ILE A 38 -17.36 -13.01 29.55
CA ILE A 38 -17.59 -13.22 28.11
C ILE A 38 -17.72 -14.72 27.80
N ALA A 39 -16.92 -15.57 28.46
CA ALA A 39 -16.97 -17.01 28.26
C ALA A 39 -18.26 -17.66 28.77
N THR A 40 -18.85 -17.15 29.86
CA THR A 40 -20.09 -17.69 30.45
C THR A 40 -21.34 -17.38 29.63
N LEU A 41 -21.40 -16.23 28.94
CA LEU A 41 -22.53 -15.88 28.05
C LEU A 41 -22.53 -16.65 26.72
N ALA A 42 -21.36 -16.97 26.17
CA ALA A 42 -21.24 -17.72 24.92
C ALA A 42 -21.74 -19.17 25.07
N VAL A 43 -21.42 -19.82 26.20
CA VAL A 43 -21.87 -21.19 26.47
C VAL A 43 -23.37 -21.25 26.73
N LYS A 44 -23.97 -20.22 27.35
CA LYS A 44 -25.43 -20.16 27.56
C LYS A 44 -26.20 -20.03 26.23
N ARG A 45 -25.70 -19.24 25.27
CA ARG A 45 -26.31 -19.13 23.92
C ARG A 45 -26.16 -20.40 23.08
N LEU A 46 -25.13 -21.20 23.32
CA LEU A 46 -24.87 -22.42 22.56
C LEU A 46 -25.73 -23.60 23.05
N ILE A 47 -26.04 -23.65 24.35
CA ILE A 47 -26.92 -24.67 24.94
C ILE A 47 -28.40 -24.39 24.60
N GLU A 48 -28.82 -23.12 24.54
CA GLU A 48 -30.20 -22.76 24.15
C GLU A 48 -30.51 -23.07 22.67
N ARG A 49 -29.48 -23.17 21.81
CA ARG A 49 -29.62 -23.50 20.39
C ARG A 49 -29.49 -25.00 20.07
N ALA A 50 -29.10 -25.82 21.03
CA ALA A 50 -28.90 -27.26 20.86
C ALA A 50 -30.03 -28.14 21.44
N GLY A 51 -31.05 -27.54 22.07
CA GLY A 51 -32.12 -28.24 22.80
C GLY A 51 -33.41 -28.55 22.04
N ARG A 52 -33.48 -28.46 20.70
CA ARG A 52 -34.69 -28.82 19.94
C ARG A 52 -34.51 -30.13 19.18
N THR A 53 -35.11 -31.20 19.70
CA THR A 53 -35.32 -32.47 19.01
C THR A 53 -36.56 -32.41 18.09
N PRO A 54 -36.59 -33.20 16.99
CA PRO A 54 -37.63 -33.13 15.96
C PRO A 54 -38.72 -34.20 16.16
N ASP A 55 -40.00 -33.83 16.04
CA ASP A 55 -41.07 -34.66 15.47
C ASP A 55 -42.37 -33.83 15.36
N ASP A 56 -42.84 -33.56 14.14
CA ASP A 56 -43.99 -34.26 13.53
C ASP A 56 -44.43 -33.60 12.20
N GLU A 57 -44.55 -34.44 11.17
CA GLU A 57 -45.38 -34.39 9.96
C GLU A 57 -45.33 -33.22 8.92
N LYS A 58 -44.56 -33.47 7.84
CA LYS A 58 -44.96 -33.56 6.39
C LYS A 58 -45.70 -32.40 5.65
N PRO A 59 -45.57 -32.30 4.30
CA PRO A 59 -44.40 -31.89 3.52
C PRO A 59 -44.73 -30.83 2.44
N ASP A 60 -43.71 -30.28 1.77
CA ASP A 60 -43.67 -29.85 0.35
C ASP A 60 -42.53 -28.83 0.19
N GLN A 61 -41.71 -28.77 -0.85
CA GLN A 61 -41.19 -29.69 -1.86
C GLN A 61 -40.06 -28.85 -2.52
N LYS A 62 -38.93 -29.48 -2.85
CA LYS A 62 -37.79 -28.97 -3.68
C LYS A 62 -36.83 -27.98 -3.01
N THR A 63 -35.66 -28.48 -2.61
CA THR A 63 -34.40 -28.28 -3.35
C THR A 63 -33.38 -29.32 -2.93
N ILE A 64 -33.03 -30.17 -3.90
CA ILE A 64 -31.99 -31.18 -3.87
C ILE A 64 -30.71 -30.54 -4.43
N ASP A 65 -29.60 -30.80 -3.72
CA ASP A 65 -28.23 -30.91 -4.20
C ASP A 65 -27.65 -29.74 -5.01
N SER A 66 -27.14 -28.76 -4.26
CA SER A 66 -25.94 -28.02 -4.63
C SER A 66 -24.74 -28.91 -4.28
N TRP A 67 -23.73 -29.00 -5.14
CA TRP A 67 -22.37 -29.59 -4.95
C TRP A 67 -21.94 -30.73 -5.89
N GLU A 68 -22.54 -30.89 -7.07
CA GLU A 68 -21.84 -31.47 -8.22
C GLU A 68 -21.78 -30.45 -9.36
N GLU A 69 -20.65 -30.46 -10.09
CA GLU A 69 -20.34 -29.61 -11.27
C GLU A 69 -19.55 -28.31 -11.03
N LEU A 70 -18.38 -28.44 -10.38
CA LEU A 70 -17.18 -27.78 -10.89
C LEU A 70 -16.42 -28.79 -11.77
N SER A 71 -16.78 -28.88 -13.06
CA SER A 71 -15.85 -29.41 -14.05
C SER A 71 -16.23 -28.98 -15.48
N LEU A 72 -15.36 -28.18 -16.06
CA LEU A 72 -14.97 -28.14 -17.48
C LEU A 72 -15.82 -27.31 -18.47
N VAL A 73 -15.18 -26.21 -18.86
CA VAL A 73 -14.92 -25.80 -20.26
C VAL A 73 -16.08 -25.17 -21.07
N SER A 74 -15.81 -23.90 -21.42
CA SER A 74 -16.21 -23.20 -22.64
C SER A 74 -17.69 -22.80 -22.82
N SER A 75 -17.94 -21.51 -22.99
CA SER A 75 -18.86 -21.03 -24.03
C SER A 75 -18.80 -19.52 -24.25
N SER A 76 -18.86 -19.16 -25.53
CA SER A 76 -18.72 -17.84 -26.14
C SER A 76 -19.77 -16.78 -25.71
N PRO A 77 -19.44 -15.48 -25.81
CA PRO A 77 -20.39 -14.39 -25.62
C PRO A 77 -21.13 -14.09 -26.94
N LYS A 78 -22.24 -14.78 -27.22
CA LYS A 78 -23.11 -14.43 -28.36
C LYS A 78 -24.62 -14.33 -28.05
N LEU A 79 -25.05 -14.45 -26.79
CA LEU A 79 -26.48 -14.45 -26.45
C LEU A 79 -27.02 -13.19 -25.75
N LEU A 80 -26.20 -12.16 -25.50
CA LEU A 80 -26.66 -10.88 -24.91
C LEU A 80 -27.00 -9.78 -25.94
N ARG A 81 -26.94 -10.06 -27.25
CA ARG A 81 -27.17 -9.03 -28.28
C ARG A 81 -28.63 -8.87 -28.72
N LYS A 82 -29.46 -9.91 -28.58
CA LYS A 82 -30.84 -9.91 -29.14
C LYS A 82 -31.90 -9.27 -28.23
N GLY A 83 -31.64 -9.06 -26.94
CA GLY A 83 -32.61 -8.42 -26.02
C GLY A 83 -32.62 -6.89 -26.10
N ILE A 84 -31.46 -6.29 -26.38
CA ILE A 84 -31.27 -4.84 -26.32
C ILE A 84 -31.75 -4.17 -27.62
N GLU A 85 -31.58 -4.82 -28.78
CA GLU A 85 -32.00 -4.29 -30.09
C GLU A 85 -33.54 -4.14 -30.20
N GLY A 86 -34.32 -5.02 -29.54
CA GLY A 86 -35.79 -4.98 -29.58
C GLY A 86 -36.42 -3.84 -28.76
N VAL A 87 -35.78 -3.46 -27.65
CA VAL A 87 -36.27 -2.38 -26.76
C VAL A 87 -35.91 -1.01 -27.33
N VAL A 88 -34.73 -0.88 -27.94
CA VAL A 88 -34.26 0.37 -28.56
C VAL A 88 -35.07 0.73 -29.82
N MET A 89 -35.39 -0.25 -30.68
CA MET A 89 -36.21 -0.02 -31.88
C MET A 89 -37.64 0.46 -31.55
N LYS A 90 -38.22 -0.01 -30.44
CA LYS A 90 -39.60 0.35 -30.05
C LYS A 90 -39.70 1.79 -29.52
N GLN A 91 -38.65 2.31 -28.89
CA GLN A 91 -38.61 3.70 -28.44
C GLN A 91 -38.31 4.70 -29.57
N ILE A 92 -37.49 4.31 -30.55
CA ILE A 92 -37.21 5.15 -31.73
C ILE A 92 -38.46 5.28 -32.62
N ALA A 93 -39.24 4.20 -32.79
CA ALA A 93 -40.48 4.23 -33.58
C ALA A 93 -41.59 5.07 -32.92
N ALA A 94 -41.66 5.11 -31.58
CA ALA A 94 -42.61 5.95 -30.85
C ALA A 94 -42.25 7.45 -30.95
N ALA A 95 -40.96 7.78 -30.86
CA ALA A 95 -40.47 9.15 -31.03
C ALA A 95 -40.64 9.68 -32.48
N ALA A 96 -40.46 8.81 -33.48
CA ALA A 96 -40.65 9.15 -34.89
C ALA A 96 -42.13 9.37 -35.27
N LYS A 97 -43.09 8.72 -34.60
CA LYS A 97 -44.53 8.96 -34.79
C LYS A 97 -45.01 10.25 -34.14
N ALA A 98 -44.42 10.66 -33.01
CA ALA A 98 -44.73 11.94 -32.37
C ALA A 98 -44.27 13.14 -33.21
N GLN A 99 -43.15 13.03 -33.93
CA GLN A 99 -42.64 14.11 -34.80
C GLN A 99 -43.40 14.27 -36.12
N LYS A 100 -44.08 13.24 -36.63
CA LYS A 100 -44.86 13.33 -37.89
C LYS A 100 -46.27 13.89 -37.73
N ALA A 101 -46.76 14.08 -36.50
CA ALA A 101 -48.13 14.51 -36.24
C ALA A 101 -48.31 16.04 -36.08
N GLU A 102 -47.22 16.82 -36.00
CA GLU A 102 -47.29 18.29 -35.90
C GLU A 102 -47.05 19.03 -37.23
N LEU A 103 -46.79 18.31 -38.34
CA LEU A 103 -46.46 18.91 -39.64
C LEU A 103 -47.54 18.66 -40.70
N SER A 104 -48.77 19.12 -40.44
CA SER A 104 -49.75 19.32 -41.53
C SER A 104 -50.86 20.27 -41.13
N LYS A 105 -50.74 21.55 -41.53
CA LYS A 105 -51.86 22.43 -41.92
C LYS A 105 -51.30 23.66 -42.67
N PRO A 106 -51.85 24.03 -43.86
CA PRO A 106 -51.35 25.14 -44.65
C PRO A 106 -52.16 26.42 -44.40
N SER A 107 -51.52 27.60 -44.40
CA SER A 107 -51.95 28.77 -45.21
C SER A 107 -51.24 30.07 -44.81
N SER A 108 -50.61 30.67 -45.82
CA SER A 108 -50.53 32.10 -46.17
C SER A 108 -49.84 33.16 -45.27
N THR A 109 -48.97 33.88 -45.97
CA THR A 109 -48.72 35.34 -45.95
C THR A 109 -47.75 35.97 -44.94
N THR A 110 -46.59 36.34 -45.49
CA THR A 110 -45.92 37.66 -45.41
C THR A 110 -44.93 37.94 -44.25
N ALA A 111 -43.68 38.15 -44.68
CA ALA A 111 -42.66 39.08 -44.16
C ALA A 111 -41.87 38.79 -42.84
N GLU A 112 -40.57 39.03 -43.01
CA GLU A 112 -39.54 39.46 -42.04
C GLU A 112 -38.78 38.44 -41.16
N LYS A 113 -37.46 38.39 -41.41
CA LYS A 113 -36.37 37.91 -40.53
C LYS A 113 -36.36 38.74 -39.22
N PRO A 114 -35.95 38.21 -38.04
CA PRO A 114 -34.54 37.91 -37.78
C PRO A 114 -34.24 36.65 -36.95
N GLN A 115 -32.99 36.20 -37.12
CA GLN A 115 -32.33 35.11 -36.43
C GLN A 115 -32.35 35.28 -34.90
N VAL A 116 -32.76 34.24 -34.18
CA VAL A 116 -32.31 33.97 -32.81
C VAL A 116 -31.93 32.50 -32.74
N GLU A 117 -30.70 32.23 -33.16
CA GLU A 117 -30.04 30.94 -33.04
C GLU A 117 -29.34 30.91 -31.67
N VAL A 118 -30.11 30.72 -30.60
CA VAL A 118 -29.54 30.46 -29.27
C VAL A 118 -30.42 29.45 -28.55
N LYS A 119 -29.76 28.45 -27.96
CA LYS A 119 -30.27 27.38 -27.07
C LYS A 119 -30.56 26.04 -27.75
N ARG A 120 -29.51 25.40 -28.26
CA ARG A 120 -29.38 23.94 -28.17
C ARG A 120 -27.92 23.48 -28.12
N ILE A 121 -27.09 24.16 -27.32
CA ILE A 121 -25.79 23.63 -26.92
C ILE A 121 -26.02 22.84 -25.61
N GLN A 122 -26.72 21.71 -25.71
CA GLN A 122 -26.56 20.65 -24.72
C GLN A 122 -25.34 19.85 -25.19
N LEU A 123 -24.17 20.27 -24.72
CA LEU A 123 -22.91 19.54 -24.90
C LEU A 123 -23.07 18.17 -24.23
N CYS A 124 -23.42 17.16 -25.03
CA CYS A 124 -23.15 15.76 -24.68
C CYS A 124 -21.64 15.56 -24.70
N VAL A 125 -20.96 16.03 -23.64
CA VAL A 125 -19.55 15.75 -23.43
C VAL A 125 -19.43 14.24 -23.24
N SER A 126 -18.71 13.58 -24.14
CA SER A 126 -18.44 12.14 -24.03
C SER A 126 -17.71 11.86 -22.72
N LEU A 127 -17.84 10.64 -22.18
CA LEU A 127 -17.12 10.26 -20.95
C LEU A 127 -15.60 10.47 -21.11
N HIS A 128 -15.07 10.23 -22.31
CA HIS A 128 -13.68 10.48 -22.65
C HIS A 128 -13.29 11.97 -22.49
N GLU A 129 -14.09 12.88 -23.04
CA GLU A 129 -13.84 14.33 -22.91
C GLU A 129 -13.99 14.80 -21.47
N ARG A 130 -14.94 14.24 -20.70
CA ARG A 130 -15.07 14.53 -19.26
C ARG A 130 -13.84 14.08 -18.49
N LEU A 131 -13.32 12.89 -18.77
CA LEU A 131 -12.09 12.39 -18.14
C LEU A 131 -10.87 13.23 -18.51
N LYS A 132 -10.76 13.65 -19.77
CA LYS A 132 -9.67 14.53 -20.22
C LYS A 132 -9.74 15.90 -19.54
N GLN A 133 -10.92 16.51 -19.52
CA GLN A 133 -11.13 17.79 -18.85
C GLN A 133 -10.87 17.69 -17.34
N TYR A 134 -11.28 16.57 -16.72
CA TYR A 134 -10.98 16.30 -15.32
C TYR A 134 -9.48 16.12 -15.08
N TYR A 135 -8.79 15.40 -15.98
CA TYR A 135 -7.34 15.24 -15.94
C TYR A 135 -6.63 16.60 -15.95
N GLU A 136 -6.93 17.44 -16.93
CA GLU A 136 -6.29 18.74 -17.10
C GLU A 136 -6.59 19.72 -15.95
N SER A 137 -7.74 19.58 -15.29
CA SER A 137 -8.18 20.53 -14.24
C SER A 137 -7.82 20.11 -12.81
N HIS A 138 -7.73 18.81 -12.52
CA HIS A 138 -7.58 18.31 -11.14
C HIS A 138 -6.40 17.34 -10.97
N VAL A 139 -5.84 16.80 -12.06
CA VAL A 139 -4.90 15.67 -12.02
C VAL A 139 -3.52 16.09 -12.50
N ALA A 140 -3.47 16.93 -13.53
CA ALA A 140 -2.25 17.48 -14.10
C ALA A 140 -1.63 18.50 -13.13
N LEU A 141 -0.41 18.20 -12.68
CA LEU A 141 0.40 19.11 -11.89
C LEU A 141 1.06 20.15 -12.80
N SER A 142 1.27 21.35 -12.27
CA SER A 142 2.12 22.35 -12.91
C SER A 142 3.56 21.85 -12.92
N LEU A 143 4.22 21.92 -14.08
CA LEU A 143 5.63 21.56 -14.22
C LEU A 143 6.54 22.40 -13.31
N GLU A 144 6.16 23.65 -13.05
CA GLU A 144 6.89 24.54 -12.13
C GLU A 144 6.79 24.07 -10.68
N GLU A 145 5.64 23.52 -10.29
CA GLU A 145 5.43 22.98 -8.94
C GLU A 145 6.21 21.67 -8.74
N VAL A 146 6.18 20.79 -9.73
CA VAL A 146 6.93 19.51 -9.70
C VAL A 146 8.42 19.76 -9.66
N SER A 147 8.96 20.59 -10.57
CA SER A 147 10.39 20.91 -10.60
C SER A 147 10.88 21.59 -9.32
N ARG A 148 10.07 22.50 -8.74
CA ARG A 148 10.37 23.11 -7.44
C ARG A 148 10.39 22.06 -6.33
N ALA A 149 9.39 21.19 -6.25
CA ALA A 149 9.33 20.14 -5.22
C ALA A 149 10.49 19.13 -5.36
N GLN A 150 10.84 18.74 -6.59
CA GLN A 150 11.99 17.89 -6.89
C GLN A 150 13.29 18.55 -6.45
N GLN A 151 13.52 19.82 -6.82
CA GLN A 151 14.72 20.55 -6.43
C GLN A 151 14.83 20.66 -4.90
N GLN A 152 13.74 21.00 -4.22
CA GLN A 152 13.72 21.05 -2.76
C GLN A 152 14.05 19.70 -2.12
N ALA A 153 13.52 18.60 -2.67
CA ALA A 153 13.83 17.27 -2.18
C ALA A 153 15.30 16.88 -2.43
N LEU A 154 15.89 17.29 -3.56
CA LEU A 154 17.31 17.09 -3.87
C LEU A 154 18.23 17.89 -2.94
N ASP A 155 17.89 19.15 -2.67
CA ASP A 155 18.67 20.00 -1.77
C ASP A 155 18.68 19.41 -0.35
N ILE A 156 17.53 18.91 0.12
CA ILE A 156 17.44 18.23 1.43
C ILE A 156 18.18 16.89 1.40
N CYS A 157 18.13 16.14 0.30
CA CYS A 157 18.85 14.89 0.11
C CYS A 157 20.36 15.09 0.30
N THR A 158 20.94 16.08 -0.38
CA THR A 158 22.39 16.35 -0.31
C THR A 158 22.83 16.79 1.08
N GLU A 159 22.02 17.59 1.77
CA GLU A 159 22.29 18.00 3.15
C GLU A 159 22.24 16.82 4.14
N ILE A 160 21.23 15.94 4.03
CA ILE A 160 21.15 14.75 4.87
C ILE A 160 22.33 13.81 4.59
N GLN A 161 22.68 13.63 3.32
CA GLN A 161 23.82 12.79 2.93
C GLN A 161 25.14 13.35 3.49
N GLY A 162 25.39 14.66 3.33
CA GLY A 162 26.58 15.32 3.90
C GLY A 162 26.65 15.23 5.42
N PHE A 163 25.50 15.35 6.09
CA PHE A 163 25.39 15.16 7.53
C PHE A 163 25.73 13.72 7.96
N LEU A 164 25.17 12.72 7.27
CA LEU A 164 25.43 11.31 7.58
C LEU A 164 26.90 10.94 7.38
N HIS A 165 27.54 11.39 6.29
CA HIS A 165 28.98 11.17 6.09
C HIS A 165 29.85 11.87 7.14
N THR A 166 29.44 13.04 7.62
CA THR A 166 30.19 13.78 8.65
C THR A 166 30.04 13.13 10.03
N LYS A 167 28.83 12.67 10.38
CA LYS A 167 28.54 12.07 11.70
C LYS A 167 28.95 10.61 11.80
N HIS A 168 28.81 9.86 10.72
CA HIS A 168 29.10 8.42 10.67
C HIS A 168 30.01 8.11 9.47
N PRO A 169 31.29 8.52 9.51
CA PRO A 169 32.21 8.32 8.38
C PRO A 169 32.48 6.84 8.09
N ASP A 170 32.34 5.98 9.10
CA ASP A 170 32.52 4.53 8.96
C ASP A 170 31.29 3.82 8.36
N MET A 171 30.15 4.51 8.20
CA MET A 171 28.93 3.92 7.69
C MET A 171 29.01 3.77 6.16
N PRO A 172 28.93 2.54 5.62
CA PRO A 172 29.07 2.30 4.19
C PRO A 172 27.73 2.59 3.49
N LEU A 173 27.55 3.85 3.09
CA LEU A 173 26.40 4.33 2.32
C LEU A 173 26.83 4.66 0.89
N GLU A 174 25.99 4.30 -0.07
CA GLU A 174 26.08 4.79 -1.45
C GLU A 174 25.40 6.17 -1.57
N GLU A 175 25.46 6.76 -2.78
CA GLU A 175 24.85 8.06 -3.02
C GLU A 175 23.32 8.01 -2.86
N MET A 176 22.81 8.89 -1.99
CA MET A 176 21.38 9.01 -1.75
C MET A 176 20.71 9.63 -2.97
N HIS A 177 19.54 9.10 -3.35
CA HIS A 177 18.82 9.57 -4.51
C HIS A 177 17.31 9.63 -4.25
N LEU A 178 16.63 10.48 -5.00
CA LEU A 178 15.18 10.55 -4.94
C LEU A 178 14.56 9.37 -5.69
N GLY A 179 13.50 8.82 -5.11
CA GLY A 179 12.66 7.81 -5.72
C GLY A 179 11.19 8.14 -5.53
N GLY A 180 10.35 7.34 -6.17
CA GLY A 180 8.90 7.42 -6.03
C GLY A 180 8.23 8.33 -7.06
N SER A 181 6.93 8.50 -6.86
CA SER A 181 5.98 8.99 -7.86
C SER A 181 6.25 10.42 -8.37
N LEU A 182 6.95 11.25 -7.59
CA LEU A 182 7.27 12.63 -7.97
C LEU A 182 8.30 12.68 -9.11
N LEU A 183 9.24 11.73 -9.16
CA LEU A 183 10.28 11.71 -10.19
C LEU A 183 9.78 11.10 -11.51
N ASP A 184 8.92 10.09 -11.43
CA ASP A 184 8.36 9.40 -12.60
C ASP A 184 7.13 10.13 -13.19
N ASP A 185 6.92 11.38 -12.78
CA ASP A 185 5.75 12.22 -13.06
C ASP A 185 4.39 11.59 -12.67
N LEU A 186 4.35 10.42 -12.04
CA LEU A 186 3.14 9.64 -11.76
C LEU A 186 2.23 10.28 -10.69
N GLN A 187 2.71 11.31 -9.99
CA GLN A 187 1.98 11.93 -8.90
C GLN A 187 0.79 12.74 -9.40
N VAL A 188 -0.24 12.83 -8.55
CA VAL A 188 -1.54 13.36 -8.91
C VAL A 188 -2.05 14.31 -7.83
N VAL A 189 -2.80 15.34 -8.23
CA VAL A 189 -3.44 16.36 -7.36
C VAL A 189 -2.47 17.37 -6.78
N ALA A 190 -1.44 16.93 -6.06
CA ALA A 190 -0.40 17.78 -5.52
C ALA A 190 0.97 17.08 -5.52
N ALA A 191 2.05 17.84 -5.65
CA ALA A 191 3.41 17.36 -5.42
C ALA A 191 3.70 17.28 -3.91
N ASP A 192 3.00 16.40 -3.20
CA ASP A 192 2.91 16.34 -1.74
C ASP A 192 3.81 15.27 -1.10
N HIS A 193 4.33 14.34 -1.88
CA HIS A 193 5.11 13.19 -1.42
C HIS A 193 6.34 12.92 -2.30
N ALA A 194 7.49 12.75 -1.67
CA ALA A 194 8.72 12.24 -2.30
C ALA A 194 9.36 11.16 -1.42
N CYS A 195 10.10 10.23 -2.03
CA CYS A 195 10.88 9.23 -1.30
C CYS A 195 12.38 9.51 -1.46
N LEU A 196 13.11 9.42 -0.37
CA LEU A 196 14.56 9.53 -0.33
C LEU A 196 15.12 8.14 -0.07
N LEU A 197 15.76 7.56 -1.09
CA LEU A 197 16.35 6.23 -0.99
C LEU A 197 17.76 6.35 -0.40
N VAL A 198 18.02 5.58 0.66
CA VAL A 198 19.32 5.52 1.35
C VAL A 198 19.95 4.16 1.09
N PRO A 199 20.69 4.00 -0.01
CA PRO A 199 21.32 2.73 -0.37
C PRO A 199 22.45 2.36 0.60
N LEU A 200 22.25 1.23 1.27
CA LEU A 200 23.18 0.63 2.21
C LEU A 200 24.08 -0.34 1.45
N GLN A 201 25.39 -0.12 1.51
CA GLN A 201 26.34 -1.01 0.84
C GLN A 201 26.56 -2.26 1.70
N ILE A 202 26.03 -3.40 1.24
CA ILE A 202 26.06 -4.69 1.94
C ILE A 202 27.07 -5.60 1.25
N GLU A 203 27.90 -6.33 2.02
CA GLU A 203 28.92 -7.20 1.44
C GLU A 203 28.36 -8.57 1.01
N ASP A 204 28.35 -8.86 -0.30
CA ASP A 204 27.79 -10.10 -0.88
C ASP A 204 28.31 -11.41 -0.25
N MET A 205 29.58 -11.42 0.19
CA MET A 205 30.22 -12.60 0.78
C MET A 205 29.82 -12.84 2.25
N LEU A 206 29.26 -11.84 2.92
CA LEU A 206 28.92 -11.88 4.34
C LEU A 206 27.41 -12.00 4.58
N TRP A 207 26.59 -11.65 3.58
CA TRP A 207 25.14 -11.59 3.69
C TRP A 207 24.45 -12.40 2.60
N LYS A 208 23.35 -13.06 2.96
CA LYS A 208 22.52 -13.83 2.04
C LYS A 208 21.07 -13.40 2.16
N LEU A 209 20.44 -13.17 1.01
CA LEU A 209 19.00 -12.96 0.93
C LEU A 209 18.25 -14.29 1.06
N ILE A 210 17.21 -14.30 1.89
CA ILE A 210 16.28 -15.42 2.04
C ILE A 210 14.89 -14.89 1.74
N PRO A 211 14.21 -15.41 0.71
CA PRO A 211 12.91 -14.95 0.33
C PRO A 211 11.86 -15.40 1.37
N GLY A 212 10.86 -14.56 1.63
CA GLY A 212 9.93 -14.72 2.74
C GLY A 212 9.00 -15.91 2.60
N GLU A 213 8.76 -16.38 1.37
CA GLU A 213 8.04 -17.63 1.08
C GLU A 213 8.77 -18.89 1.57
N GLU A 214 10.10 -18.86 1.66
CA GLU A 214 10.91 -19.95 2.21
C GLU A 214 11.01 -19.90 3.75
N THR A 215 10.51 -18.82 4.35
CA THR A 215 10.50 -18.65 5.81
C THR A 215 9.16 -19.04 6.42
N ILE A 216 9.10 -19.08 7.75
CA ILE A 216 7.85 -19.28 8.51
C ILE A 216 6.77 -18.23 8.21
N LEU A 217 7.14 -17.10 7.60
CA LEU A 217 6.21 -16.03 7.27
C LEU A 217 5.35 -16.40 6.05
N GLY A 218 5.89 -17.20 5.12
CA GLY A 218 5.18 -17.65 3.92
C GLY A 218 4.71 -16.50 3.01
N LYS A 219 5.43 -15.37 2.99
CA LYS A 219 5.01 -14.15 2.29
C LYS A 219 6.07 -13.73 1.25
N PRO A 220 5.71 -13.65 -0.05
CA PRO A 220 6.68 -13.40 -1.13
C PRO A 220 7.14 -11.94 -1.24
N GLN A 221 6.39 -10.99 -0.67
CA GLN A 221 6.76 -9.57 -0.67
C GLN A 221 7.84 -9.24 0.38
N PHE A 222 8.18 -10.21 1.23
CA PHE A 222 9.09 -10.01 2.34
C PHE A 222 10.34 -10.83 2.15
N TRP A 223 11.45 -10.31 2.65
CA TRP A 223 12.76 -10.96 2.59
C TRP A 223 13.47 -10.82 3.93
N MET A 224 14.34 -11.78 4.23
CA MET A 224 15.24 -11.73 5.36
C MET A 224 16.68 -11.66 4.87
N VAL A 225 17.49 -10.83 5.50
CA VAL A 225 18.91 -10.68 5.18
C VAL A 225 19.71 -11.40 6.26
N ARG A 226 20.26 -12.57 5.95
CA ARG A 226 20.95 -13.44 6.91
C ARG A 226 22.46 -13.25 6.85
N ARG A 227 23.10 -13.15 8.01
CA ARG A 227 24.56 -13.19 8.12
C ARG A 227 25.08 -14.61 7.92
N VAL A 228 25.98 -14.80 6.96
CA VAL A 228 26.60 -16.10 6.61
C VAL A 228 28.09 -16.12 6.95
N ASN A 229 28.74 -17.28 6.91
CA ASN A 229 30.20 -17.40 7.09
C ASN A 229 30.73 -16.85 8.44
N LEU A 230 29.93 -16.90 9.51
CA LEU A 230 30.32 -16.42 10.85
C LEU A 230 31.52 -17.18 11.45
N GLU A 231 31.75 -18.42 11.03
CA GLU A 231 32.88 -19.25 11.46
C GLU A 231 34.21 -18.72 10.92
N TYR A 232 34.22 -18.19 9.70
CA TYR A 232 35.41 -17.64 9.03
C TYR A 232 35.54 -16.13 9.26
N PHE A 233 34.42 -15.41 9.22
CA PHE A 233 34.33 -13.97 9.41
C PHE A 233 33.48 -13.67 10.65
N PRO A 234 34.11 -13.56 11.83
CA PRO A 234 33.38 -13.30 13.07
C PRO A 234 32.71 -11.93 13.06
N ARG A 235 31.81 -11.71 14.02
CA ARG A 235 31.11 -10.44 14.21
C ARG A 235 32.09 -9.28 14.39
N GLY A 236 31.76 -8.14 13.79
CA GLY A 236 32.59 -6.92 13.76
C GLY A 236 33.42 -6.78 12.48
N ARG A 237 33.35 -7.76 11.57
CA ARG A 237 33.98 -7.65 10.23
C ARG A 237 33.15 -6.81 9.26
N SER A 238 31.82 -6.88 9.37
CA SER A 238 30.91 -6.00 8.64
C SER A 238 30.46 -4.87 9.56
N PHE A 239 30.32 -3.66 9.02
CA PHE A 239 29.74 -2.53 9.77
C PHE A 239 28.34 -2.87 10.29
N TRP A 240 27.57 -3.60 9.48
CA TRP A 240 26.18 -3.97 9.73
C TRP A 240 26.00 -5.03 10.82
N ASP A 241 27.09 -5.65 11.29
CA ASP A 241 27.04 -6.65 12.37
C ASP A 241 26.42 -6.08 13.67
N ARG A 242 26.49 -4.75 13.86
CA ARG A 242 25.92 -4.03 15.02
C ARG A 242 24.39 -3.96 15.03
N PHE A 243 23.75 -4.16 13.88
CA PHE A 243 22.28 -4.11 13.74
C PHE A 243 21.67 -5.50 13.55
N MET A 244 22.43 -6.55 13.87
CA MET A 244 21.94 -7.92 13.78
C MET A 244 21.08 -8.30 14.99
N VAL A 245 19.96 -8.96 14.71
CA VAL A 245 19.10 -9.58 15.70
C VAL A 245 18.86 -11.03 15.28
N GLY A 246 19.26 -11.99 16.12
CA GLY A 246 19.08 -13.42 15.83
C GLY A 246 19.86 -13.93 14.61
N GLY A 247 20.92 -13.23 14.16
CA GLY A 247 21.71 -13.60 12.98
C GLY A 247 21.17 -13.05 11.66
N TYR A 248 20.15 -12.19 11.72
CA TYR A 248 19.58 -11.47 10.58
C TYR A 248 19.80 -9.98 10.76
N LEU A 249 19.94 -9.25 9.65
CA LEU A 249 20.00 -7.79 9.66
C LEU A 249 18.58 -7.23 9.91
N SER A 250 18.41 -6.55 11.03
CA SER A 250 17.11 -5.98 11.41
C SER A 250 16.87 -4.66 10.69
N SER A 251 15.84 -4.61 9.84
CA SER A 251 15.39 -3.37 9.19
C SER A 251 14.98 -2.33 10.22
N LYS A 252 14.27 -2.75 11.28
CA LYS A 252 13.84 -1.88 12.37
C LYS A 252 15.01 -1.25 13.12
N THR A 253 16.03 -2.02 13.47
CA THR A 253 17.19 -1.49 14.19
C THR A 253 17.95 -0.47 13.33
N VAL A 254 18.08 -0.72 12.03
CA VAL A 254 18.68 0.22 11.08
C VAL A 254 17.87 1.51 10.99
N VAL A 255 16.54 1.40 10.82
CA VAL A 255 15.64 2.56 10.76
C VAL A 255 15.65 3.35 12.06
N GLU A 256 15.65 2.70 13.22
CA GLU A 256 15.71 3.36 14.53
C GLU A 256 16.99 4.17 14.73
N VAL A 257 18.13 3.64 14.27
CA VAL A 257 19.42 4.32 14.37
C VAL A 257 19.48 5.51 13.42
N LEU A 258 18.97 5.35 12.19
CA LEU A 258 18.81 6.45 11.25
C LEU A 258 17.83 7.50 11.76
N ASN A 259 16.76 7.08 12.46
CA ASN A 259 15.79 7.99 13.07
C ASN A 259 16.46 8.86 14.13
N LYS A 260 17.15 8.24 15.08
CA LYS A 260 17.89 8.96 16.12
C LYS A 260 18.94 9.88 15.50
N SER A 261 19.68 9.40 14.51
CA SER A 261 20.72 10.21 13.88
C SER A 261 20.14 11.41 13.13
N VAL A 262 19.19 11.19 12.22
CA VAL A 262 18.66 12.23 11.34
C VAL A 262 17.66 13.11 12.10
N MET A 263 16.66 12.54 12.76
CA MET A 263 15.57 13.30 13.37
C MET A 263 15.99 14.01 14.66
N GLU A 264 16.81 13.38 15.52
CA GLU A 264 17.15 13.95 16.83
C GLU A 264 18.45 14.78 16.81
N THR A 265 19.44 14.43 15.98
CA THR A 265 20.76 15.08 16.04
C THR A 265 21.04 16.10 14.94
N MET A 266 20.24 16.14 13.88
CA MET A 266 20.36 17.14 12.82
C MET A 266 19.75 18.48 13.25
N ASN A 267 20.39 19.59 12.88
CA ASN A 267 19.91 20.94 13.20
C ASN A 267 18.93 21.44 12.12
N TRP A 268 17.69 20.95 12.17
CA TRP A 268 16.62 21.32 11.23
C TRP A 268 16.34 22.83 11.13
N PRO A 269 16.40 23.63 12.22
CA PRO A 269 16.26 25.08 12.11
C PRO A 269 17.33 25.75 11.24
N ILE A 270 18.59 25.31 11.30
CA ILE A 270 19.66 25.87 10.46
C ILE A 270 19.41 25.53 8.99
N LEU A 271 19.08 24.26 8.71
CA LEU A 271 18.75 23.81 7.35
C LEU A 271 17.53 24.54 6.80
N SER A 272 16.50 24.75 7.64
CA SER A 272 15.29 25.51 7.27
C SER A 272 15.62 26.95 6.88
N ASN A 273 16.51 27.61 7.62
CA ASN A 273 16.94 28.97 7.32
C ASN A 273 17.79 29.04 6.05
N MET A 274 18.62 28.01 5.80
CA MET A 274 19.46 27.94 4.60
C MET A 274 18.64 27.73 3.32
N LEU A 275 17.61 26.87 3.38
CA LEU A 275 16.75 26.54 2.24
C LEU A 275 15.51 27.46 2.12
N GLU A 276 15.40 28.48 2.96
CA GLU A 276 14.24 29.39 3.05
C GLU A 276 12.89 28.66 3.14
N CYS A 277 12.86 27.47 3.75
CA CYS A 277 11.66 26.64 3.91
C CYS A 277 11.58 26.06 5.31
N VAL A 278 10.37 25.79 5.81
CA VAL A 278 10.20 25.18 7.14
C VAL A 278 10.31 23.67 7.00
N VAL A 279 11.45 23.11 7.37
CA VAL A 279 11.69 21.66 7.40
C VAL A 279 11.57 21.16 8.83
N ARG A 280 10.66 20.21 9.06
CA ARG A 280 10.45 19.62 10.37
C ARG A 280 10.30 18.10 10.31
N PRO A 281 10.93 17.35 11.21
CA PRO A 281 10.68 15.93 11.32
C PRO A 281 9.28 15.67 11.87
N VAL A 282 8.60 14.66 11.33
CA VAL A 282 7.28 14.23 11.81
C VAL A 282 7.45 13.36 13.04
N MET A 283 7.29 13.98 14.22
CA MET A 283 7.46 13.30 15.50
C MET A 283 6.34 12.29 15.77
N GLY A 284 6.69 11.11 16.27
CA GLY A 284 5.74 10.06 16.69
C GLY A 284 5.29 9.11 15.58
N SER A 285 5.75 9.31 14.34
CA SER A 285 5.65 8.29 13.30
C SER A 285 6.67 7.18 13.54
N GLN A 286 6.31 5.92 13.24
CA GLN A 286 7.30 4.84 13.16
C GLN A 286 8.23 5.02 11.96
N GLU A 287 7.81 5.81 10.98
CA GLU A 287 8.55 6.06 9.76
C GLU A 287 9.41 7.32 9.82
N LEU A 288 10.49 7.31 9.04
CA LEU A 288 11.36 8.46 8.83
C LEU A 288 10.71 9.45 7.87
N LYS A 289 9.75 10.23 8.36
CA LYS A 289 9.01 11.22 7.57
C LYS A 289 9.43 12.65 7.95
N LEU A 290 9.72 13.46 6.94
CA LEU A 290 9.96 14.90 7.04
C LEU A 290 8.79 15.65 6.43
N GLU A 291 8.43 16.77 7.03
CA GLU A 291 7.44 17.70 6.51
C GLU A 291 8.11 19.01 6.16
N ILE A 292 7.88 19.46 4.93
CA ILE A 292 8.44 20.69 4.37
C ILE A 292 7.28 21.59 4.03
N LYS A 293 7.32 22.81 4.57
CA LYS A 293 6.36 23.86 4.19
C LYS A 293 7.10 24.99 3.49
N ASN A 294 6.66 25.29 2.28
CA ASN A 294 7.09 26.46 1.53
C ASN A 294 5.85 27.29 1.14
N GLY A 295 5.56 28.33 1.93
CA GLY A 295 4.35 29.15 1.77
C GLY A 295 3.08 28.30 1.87
N ASN A 296 2.36 28.17 0.76
CA ASN A 296 1.12 27.39 0.66
C ASN A 296 1.35 25.94 0.19
N SER A 297 2.57 25.58 -0.22
CA SER A 297 2.92 24.22 -0.65
C SER A 297 3.44 23.41 0.52
N GLN A 298 2.99 22.17 0.63
CA GLN A 298 3.44 21.21 1.63
C GLN A 298 3.92 19.94 0.94
N LEU A 299 5.13 19.51 1.28
CA LEU A 299 5.80 18.33 0.75
C LEU A 299 6.22 17.44 1.92
N PHE A 300 5.99 16.14 1.81
CA PHE A 300 6.45 15.13 2.74
C PHE A 300 7.53 14.29 2.09
N ILE A 301 8.68 14.17 2.76
CA ILE A 301 9.77 13.29 2.31
C ILE A 301 9.83 12.08 3.23
N SER A 302 9.74 10.88 2.66
CA SER A 302 9.92 9.62 3.38
C SER A 302 11.34 9.09 3.11
N ILE A 303 12.13 8.89 4.16
CA ILE A 303 13.49 8.38 4.06
C ILE A 303 13.45 6.85 4.19
N LEU A 304 13.90 6.15 3.16
CA LEU A 304 13.79 4.70 3.04
C LEU A 304 15.18 4.07 2.86
N PRO A 305 15.70 3.37 3.87
CA PRO A 305 16.91 2.57 3.72
C PRO A 305 16.69 1.45 2.70
N THR A 306 17.62 1.30 1.76
CA THR A 306 17.54 0.30 0.69
C THR A 306 18.76 -0.61 0.67
N ILE A 307 18.56 -1.87 0.33
CA ILE A 307 19.62 -2.86 0.11
C ILE A 307 19.50 -3.35 -1.32
N HIS A 308 20.60 -3.29 -2.05
CA HIS A 308 20.70 -3.83 -3.41
C HIS A 308 21.64 -5.04 -3.34
N LEU A 309 21.11 -6.24 -3.61
CA LEU A 309 21.91 -7.47 -3.58
C LEU A 309 21.33 -8.49 -4.59
N ASN A 310 22.18 -9.04 -5.46
CA ASN A 310 21.80 -10.04 -6.48
C ASN A 310 20.56 -9.63 -7.29
N ASP A 311 20.55 -8.40 -7.82
CA ASP A 311 19.45 -7.79 -8.58
C ASP A 311 18.12 -7.59 -7.81
N THR A 312 18.11 -7.89 -6.51
CA THR A 312 16.94 -7.72 -5.64
C THR A 312 17.07 -6.42 -4.86
N VAL A 313 16.01 -5.60 -4.89
CA VAL A 313 15.97 -4.33 -4.15
C VAL A 313 15.05 -4.48 -2.94
N LEU A 314 15.62 -4.33 -1.76
CA LEU A 314 14.91 -4.42 -0.50
C LEU A 314 14.83 -3.06 0.17
N THR A 315 13.69 -2.70 0.76
CA THR A 315 13.45 -1.44 1.45
C THR A 315 13.01 -1.69 2.89
N ALA A 316 13.43 -0.81 3.80
CA ALA A 316 12.99 -0.84 5.18
C ALA A 316 11.73 0.03 5.36
N GLN A 317 10.56 -0.53 5.06
CA GLN A 317 9.26 0.12 5.24
C GLN A 317 8.51 -0.48 6.43
N LEU A 318 8.56 0.23 7.57
CA LEU A 318 8.01 -0.28 8.84
C LEU A 318 6.48 -0.39 8.85
N GLU A 319 5.77 0.41 8.03
CA GLU A 319 4.32 0.28 7.83
C GLU A 319 3.90 -1.13 7.36
N PHE A 320 4.67 -1.73 6.46
CA PHE A 320 4.36 -3.06 5.90
C PHE A 320 4.92 -4.20 6.74
N THR A 321 6.11 -4.02 7.34
CA THR A 321 6.74 -5.06 8.15
C THR A 321 6.08 -5.20 9.52
N GLY A 322 5.40 -4.17 10.00
CA GLY A 322 4.63 -4.20 11.25
C GLY A 322 5.51 -4.58 12.45
N ASN A 323 5.09 -5.61 13.20
CA ASN A 323 5.80 -6.04 14.40
C ASN A 323 7.03 -6.92 14.12
N PHE A 324 7.34 -7.20 12.85
CA PHE A 324 8.47 -8.05 12.52
C PHE A 324 9.74 -7.24 12.33
N ASP A 325 10.63 -7.33 13.33
CA ASP A 325 11.85 -6.52 13.38
C ASP A 325 12.91 -6.86 12.31
N ASN A 326 12.87 -8.09 11.77
CA ASN A 326 13.94 -8.66 10.92
C ASN A 326 13.56 -8.82 9.45
N ILE A 327 12.44 -8.22 9.03
CA ILE A 327 11.92 -8.35 7.68
C ILE A 327 12.24 -7.10 6.88
N TRP A 328 12.58 -7.30 5.61
CA TRP A 328 12.70 -6.27 4.61
C TRP A 328 11.60 -6.43 3.57
N TYR A 329 11.13 -5.31 3.02
CA TYR A 329 10.11 -5.31 1.97
C TYR A 329 10.77 -5.35 0.60
N HIS A 330 10.25 -6.15 -0.32
CA HIS A 330 10.76 -6.19 -1.70
C HIS A 330 10.15 -5.06 -2.52
N SER A 331 10.99 -4.12 -2.98
CA SER A 331 10.54 -3.02 -3.81
C SER A 331 10.36 -3.47 -5.25
N LEU A 332 9.10 -3.48 -5.71
CA LEU A 332 8.75 -3.71 -7.12
C LEU A 332 8.59 -2.42 -7.91
N TYR A 333 8.60 -1.28 -7.23
CA TYR A 333 8.24 0.02 -7.80
C TYR A 333 9.07 0.34 -9.05
N THR A 334 10.40 0.25 -8.96
CA THR A 334 11.30 0.58 -10.09
C THR A 334 11.12 -0.36 -11.28
N ALA A 335 10.82 -1.64 -11.04
CA ALA A 335 10.56 -2.61 -12.10
C ALA A 335 9.18 -2.36 -12.75
N GLU A 336 8.18 -1.98 -11.96
CA GLU A 336 6.86 -1.62 -12.46
C GLU A 336 6.89 -0.34 -13.29
N THR A 337 7.54 0.72 -12.81
CA THR A 337 7.59 2.00 -13.54
C THR A 337 8.41 1.93 -14.82
N THR A 338 9.53 1.20 -14.82
CA THR A 338 10.31 0.96 -16.04
C THR A 338 9.51 0.15 -17.06
N LYS A 339 8.83 -0.93 -16.63
CA LYS A 339 7.97 -1.72 -17.51
C LYS A 339 6.80 -0.90 -18.07
N LEU A 340 6.22 -0.01 -17.26
CA LEU A 340 5.17 0.89 -17.72
C LEU A 340 5.69 1.91 -18.74
N ALA A 341 6.88 2.47 -18.52
CA ALA A 341 7.51 3.38 -19.46
C ALA A 341 7.81 2.71 -20.81
N GLU A 342 8.33 1.47 -20.79
CA GLU A 342 8.56 0.67 -22.00
C GLU A 342 7.27 0.44 -22.79
N LEU A 343 6.18 0.05 -22.12
CA LEU A 343 4.88 -0.18 -22.76
C LEU A 343 4.28 1.12 -23.33
N ASP A 344 4.44 2.24 -22.63
CA ASP A 344 3.98 3.54 -23.09
C ASP A 344 4.79 4.03 -24.32
N GLU A 345 6.08 3.70 -24.40
CA GLU A 345 6.94 4.00 -25.55
C GLU A 345 6.55 3.16 -26.78
N GLU A 346 6.34 1.85 -26.60
CA GLU A 346 5.94 0.92 -27.67
C GLU A 346 4.59 1.27 -28.31
N ASP A 347 3.59 1.62 -27.50
CA ASP A 347 2.24 1.91 -27.99
C ASP A 347 2.04 3.37 -28.43
N HIS A 348 3.00 4.28 -28.18
CA HIS A 348 2.90 5.74 -28.38
C HIS A 348 1.62 6.37 -27.80
N VAL A 349 0.97 5.68 -26.87
CA VAL A 349 -0.36 5.99 -26.37
C VAL A 349 -0.27 6.02 -24.85
N ARG A 350 -0.22 7.24 -24.28
CA ARG A 350 -0.23 7.51 -22.81
C ARG A 350 -1.53 7.08 -22.10
N ARG A 351 -2.27 6.09 -22.61
CA ARG A 351 -3.52 5.59 -22.01
C ARG A 351 -3.26 4.88 -20.69
N ASN A 352 -2.14 4.18 -20.56
CA ASN A 352 -1.82 3.48 -19.31
C ASN A 352 -1.42 4.47 -18.21
N THR A 353 -0.59 5.47 -18.51
CA THR A 353 -0.23 6.55 -17.56
C THR A 353 -1.45 7.38 -17.13
N ILE A 354 -2.31 7.81 -18.06
CA ILE A 354 -3.53 8.58 -17.73
C ILE A 354 -4.53 7.71 -16.97
N GLY A 355 -4.72 6.46 -17.41
CA GLY A 355 -5.62 5.52 -16.75
C GLY A 355 -5.21 5.21 -15.32
N GLN A 356 -3.92 4.97 -15.09
CA GLN A 356 -3.38 4.71 -13.74
C GLN A 356 -3.45 5.95 -12.85
N ARG A 357 -3.10 7.15 -13.34
CA ARG A 357 -3.23 8.39 -12.57
C ARG A 357 -4.69 8.67 -12.18
N LEU A 358 -5.63 8.41 -13.09
CA LEU A 358 -7.06 8.53 -12.80
C LEU A 358 -7.54 7.48 -11.79
N LEU A 359 -7.07 6.23 -11.89
CA LEU A 359 -7.38 5.17 -10.92
C LEU A 359 -6.82 5.49 -9.53
N TRP A 360 -5.55 5.91 -9.46
CA TRP A 360 -4.89 6.35 -8.23
C TRP A 360 -5.64 7.51 -7.56
N LEU A 361 -6.11 8.47 -8.34
CA LEU A 361 -6.88 9.58 -7.80
C LEU A 361 -8.27 9.16 -7.34
N ILE A 362 -8.94 8.24 -8.05
CA ILE A 362 -10.24 7.71 -7.60
C ILE A 362 -10.10 6.97 -6.27
N ASP A 363 -8.98 6.28 -6.04
CA ASP A 363 -8.69 5.59 -4.79
C ASP A 363 -8.31 6.59 -3.67
N SER A 364 -7.44 7.56 -3.96
CA SER A 364 -7.02 8.61 -3.03
C SER A 364 -8.16 9.57 -2.64
N SER A 365 -9.08 9.86 -3.57
CA SER A 365 -10.24 10.75 -3.35
C SER A 365 -11.41 10.06 -2.64
N ARG A 366 -11.30 8.76 -2.31
CA ARG A 366 -12.28 8.03 -1.51
C ARG A 366 -11.70 7.69 -0.12
N PRO A 367 -11.50 8.68 0.77
CA PRO A 367 -11.41 8.36 2.18
C PRO A 367 -12.81 7.90 2.63
N LEU A 368 -12.90 6.73 3.28
CA LEU A 368 -14.10 6.07 3.84
C LEU A 368 -14.72 4.97 2.97
N LEU A 369 -14.16 3.76 3.12
CA LEU A 369 -14.88 2.53 3.52
C LEU A 369 -13.85 1.44 3.87
N ARG A 370 -13.04 1.66 4.91
CA ARG A 370 -12.40 0.60 5.69
C ARG A 370 -12.32 1.02 7.15
#